data_AF-A0A497SKN7-F1
#
_entry.id   AF-A0A497SKN7-F1
#
_cell.length_a   1.000
_cell.length_b   1.000
_cell.length_c   1.000
_cell.angle_alpha   90.00
_cell.angle_beta   90.00
_cell.angle_gamma   90.00
#
_symmetry.space_group_name_H-M   'P 1'
#
loop_
_entity.id
_entity.type
_entity.pdbx_description
1 polymer ?
#
loop_
_entity_poly.entity_id
_entity_poly.type
_entity_poly.pdbx_seq_one_letter_code
_entity_poly.pdbx_strand_id
1 'polypeptide(L)' 'MRMRLLEINLRKKSYEIRELRKNWTERYLGGRGLNAKLIHDGSALAEPFSEENDI' A
#
# COMPACT_ATOMS: atom_id res chain seq x y z
N MET A 1 -3.65 8.78 15.98
CA MET A 1 -2.56 9.09 15.02
C MET A 1 -3.13 8.96 13.61
N ARG A 2 -2.91 9.93 12.70
CA ARG A 2 -3.35 9.81 11.30
C ARG A 2 -2.19 9.29 10.47
N MET A 3 -2.31 8.09 9.91
CA MET A 3 -1.30 7.54 8.99
C MET A 3 -1.61 7.97 7.56
N ARG A 4 -0.56 8.37 6.83
CA ARG A 4 -0.62 8.73 5.42
C ARG A 4 0.27 7.78 4.63
N LEU A 5 -0.19 7.38 3.46
CA LEU A 5 0.58 6.59 2.50
C LEU A 5 0.95 7.49 1.32
N LEU A 6 2.22 7.51 0.96
CA LEU A 6 2.68 8.04 -0.31
C LEU A 6 2.64 6.91 -1.34
N GLU A 7 1.82 7.07 -2.36
CA GLU A 7 1.69 6.12 -3.46
C GLU A 7 2.41 6.70 -4.69
N ILE A 8 3.30 5.94 -5.31
CA ILE A 8 4.12 6.39 -6.43
C ILE A 8 3.88 5.44 -7.59
N ASN A 9 3.50 6.00 -8.75
CA ASN A 9 3.44 5.25 -9.99
C ASN A 9 4.69 5.57 -10.83
N LEU A 10 5.63 4.62 -10.90
CA LEU A 10 6.91 4.80 -11.59
C LEU A 10 6.74 4.96 -13.11
N ARG A 11 5.73 4.31 -13.70
CA ARG A 11 5.45 4.38 -15.15
C ARG A 11 4.88 5.74 -15.55
N LYS A 12 3.89 6.22 -14.80
CA LYS A 12 3.21 7.51 -15.03
C LYS A 12 4.00 8.70 -14.50
N LYS A 13 5.06 8.47 -13.73
CA LYS A 13 5.86 9.50 -13.04
C LYS A 13 4.98 10.42 -12.18
N SER A 14 4.03 9.83 -11.47
CA SER A 14 3.06 10.54 -10.63
C SER A 14 3.09 10.03 -9.20
N TYR A 15 2.63 10.85 -8.26
CA TYR A 15 2.45 10.44 -6.86
C TYR A 15 1.14 10.97 -6.30
N GLU A 16 0.62 10.28 -5.29
CA GLU A 16 -0.53 10.71 -4.48
C GLU A 16 -0.24 10.46 -2.99
N ILE A 17 -0.76 11.33 -2.12
CA ILE A 17 -0.74 11.10 -0.68
C ILE A 17 -2.17 10.81 -0.23
N ARG A 18 -2.43 9.59 0.25
CA ARG A 18 -3.75 9.18 0.75
C ARG A 18 -3.75 8.97 2.26
N GLU A 19 -4.84 9.36 2.92
CA GLU A 19 -5.05 9.07 4.35
C GLU A 19 -5.52 7.63 4.51
N LEU A 20 -4.84 6.85 5.35
CA LEU A 20 -5.22 5.47 5.60
C LEU A 20 -6.43 5.41 6.55
N ARG A 21 -7.25 4.37 6.39
CA ARG A 21 -8.42 4.15 7.26
C ARG A 21 -7.96 4.06 8.73
N LYS A 22 -8.57 4.83 9.61
CA LYS A 22 -8.20 4.89 11.05
C LYS A 22 -8.18 3.52 11.74
N ASN A 23 -9.05 2.61 11.32
CA ASN A 23 -9.12 1.27 11.91
C ASN A 23 -7.98 0.34 11.47
N TRP A 24 -7.21 0.68 10.45
CA TRP A 24 -6.09 -0.16 10.00
C TRP A 24 -4.91 -0.10 10.98
N THR A 25 -4.66 1.05 11.59
CA THR A 25 -3.66 1.20 12.66
C THR A 25 -3.97 0.31 13.86
N GLU A 26 -5.24 0.19 14.24
CA GLU A 26 -5.62 -0.65 15.39
C GLU A 26 -5.56 -2.14 15.05
N ARG A 27 -5.93 -2.51 13.82
CA ARG A 27 -6.01 -3.92 13.39
C ARG A 27 -4.68 -4.51 12.96
N TYR A 28 -3.81 -3.71 12.37
CA TYR A 28 -2.58 -4.18 11.73
C TYR A 28 -1.32 -3.52 12.29
N LEU A 29 -1.46 -2.61 13.26
CA LEU A 29 -0.41 -1.80 13.91
C LEU A 29 0.36 -0.90 12.92
N GLY A 30 1.13 -1.51 12.03
CA GLY A 30 2.01 -0.85 11.08
C GLY A 30 3.01 -1.83 10.47
N GLY A 31 4.02 -1.32 9.77
CA GLY A 31 5.11 -2.12 9.20
C GLY A 31 4.60 -3.32 8.41
N ARG A 32 5.05 -4.52 8.79
CA ARG A 32 4.69 -5.77 8.09
C ARG A 32 3.20 -6.06 8.04
N GLY A 33 2.46 -5.82 9.13
CA GLY A 33 1.02 -6.13 9.17
C GLY A 33 0.23 -5.24 8.21
N LEU A 34 0.55 -3.95 8.19
CA LEU A 34 -0.05 -2.98 7.28
C LEU A 34 0.34 -3.26 5.82
N ASN A 35 1.61 -3.59 5.56
CA ASN A 35 2.08 -3.92 4.21
C ASN A 35 1.41 -5.18 3.67
N ALA A 36 1.25 -6.23 4.49
CA ALA A 36 0.53 -7.43 4.10
C ALA A 36 -0.93 -7.15 3.72
N LYS A 37 -1.60 -6.24 4.45
CA LYS A 37 -2.95 -5.79 4.12
C LYS A 37 -3.01 -5.00 2.82
N LEU A 38 -2.03 -4.12 2.57
CA LEU A 38 -1.93 -3.34 1.34
C LEU A 38 -1.73 -4.25 0.12
N ILE A 39 -0.79 -5.19 0.19
CA ILE A 39 -0.53 -6.18 -0.86
C ILE A 39 -1.78 -7.04 -1.08
N HIS A 40 -2.40 -7.55 0.00
CA HIS A 40 -3.61 -8.36 -0.10
C HIS A 40 -4.75 -7.65 -0.87
N ASP A 41 -4.90 -6.33 -0.71
CA ASP A 41 -5.98 -5.57 -1.35
C ASP A 41 -5.63 -5.08 -2.76
N GLY A 42 -4.35 -5.02 -3.12
CA GLY A 42 -3.85 -4.50 -4.39
C GLY A 42 -3.24 -5.58 -5.28
N SER A 43 -1.98 -5.92 -4.99
CA SER A 43 -1.10 -6.73 -5.85
C SER A 43 -0.98 -8.20 -5.45
N ALA A 44 -1.89 -8.74 -4.63
CA ALA A 44 -1.77 -10.07 -4.01
C ALA A 44 -1.53 -11.23 -5.01
N LEU A 45 -2.05 -11.08 -6.24
CA LEU A 45 -1.97 -12.07 -7.32
C LEU A 45 -1.11 -11.59 -8.49
N ALA A 46 -0.40 -10.47 -8.34
CA ALA A 46 0.47 -9.96 -9.39
C ALA A 46 1.65 -10.91 -9.60
N GLU A 47 2.03 -11.12 -10.86
CA GLU A 47 3.26 -11.84 -11.18
C GLU A 47 4.47 -11.05 -10.65
N PRO A 48 5.51 -11.68 -10.11
CA PRO A 48 6.58 -10.96 -9.39
C PRO A 48 7.31 -9.88 -10.21
N PHE A 49 7.37 -10.04 -11.53
CA PHE A 49 8.04 -9.08 -12.44
C PHE A 49 7.05 -8.26 -13.28
N SER A 50 5.76 -8.31 -12.95
CA SER A 50 4.73 -7.51 -13.63
C SER A 50 4.71 -6.07 -13.12
N GLU A 51 4.08 -5.18 -13.89
CA GLU A 51 3.95 -3.76 -13.52
C GLU A 51 2.92 -3.53 -12.40
N GLU A 52 2.09 -4.54 -12.13
CA GLU A 52 1.08 -4.58 -11.08
C GLU A 52 1.64 -5.03 -9.72
N ASN A 53 2.91 -5.43 -9.64
CA ASN A 53 3.53 -5.86 -8.39
C ASN A 53 4.02 -4.65 -7.57
N ASP A 54 3.25 -4.28 -6.54
CA ASP A 54 3.57 -3.19 -5.61
C ASP A 54 4.82 -3.50 -4.74
N ILE A 55 5.64 -2.47 -4.48
CA ILE A 55 6.87 -2.52 -3.66
C ILE A 55 6.78 -1.50 -2.52
#